data_AF-D5EY59-F1
#
_entry.id   AF-D5EY59-F1
#
_cell.length_a   1.000
_cell.length_b   1.000
_cell.length_c   1.000
_cell.angle_alpha   90.00
_cell.angle_beta   90.00
_cell.angle_gamma   90.00
#
_symmetry.space_group_name_H-M   'P 1'
#
loop_
_entity.id
_entity.type
_entity.pdbx_description
1 polymer ?
#
loop_
_entity_poly.entity_id
_entity_poly.type
_entity_poly.pdbx_seq_one_letter_code
_entity_poly.pdbx_strand_id
1 'polypeptide(L)'
;MTYAKWNYGKTWQNTEFKADGTGSTRIYYTFEDDVIGCEKIDFTYTASANGVLTMNPKDREKMYANWQLVGDELTLGDGDIDLKFKKTTSDMAAKFDTWSKDDEMIDVPQPAKYTVFVYGNAGGTMDFIIEQGLWERLQQYLTDHNNVRVVCMYKYGKDQPDPDKAFTGKYAAPGDIVWFELTGETDLNTIKEQGMQAFGMGEKAKQLKICDPNTMRMFLEFSSLLCPAEDYVMGIWGHGSGFDALYDVPGKYEVQQARATRGVMVDEWVDNEWMDMYEMYDAMQAAGIEKFNTLMFHNCFMGNIETLTQARSFADYIFASAHILSSGGELMTEFIRGLIETGDAEKAGNLMFERCTPEWQNSYVDVAKNVYANGDYKMIRTDKFEPIIDAAKQLCDRILALYPTQKEAIDRATKSVYRFEPIDANKNEFIYPFFDIANYAQLLAKETDDAELKAISAAMDKAFDEAFVCYRDVNNSKEHLDHYTLSICLMSKLFYTFDYMTNVPELKALNNYNEGYEKCDFHKLTGWGNWLKTNEQFLNSNPQKGGGGKLK
;
A
#
# COMPACT_ATOMS: atom_id res chain seq x y z
N MET A 1 36.96 -13.62 -11.09
CA MET A 1 37.45 -12.62 -10.13
C MET A 1 36.62 -11.38 -10.32
N THR A 2 36.04 -10.89 -9.24
CA THR A 2 35.11 -9.76 -9.25
C THR A 2 35.82 -8.57 -8.63
N TYR A 3 35.63 -7.41 -9.23
CA TYR A 3 36.22 -6.15 -8.80
C TYR A 3 35.14 -5.07 -8.78
N ALA A 4 35.10 -4.25 -7.74
CA ALA A 4 34.08 -3.21 -7.58
C ALA A 4 34.72 -1.83 -7.43
N LYS A 5 33.99 -0.82 -7.89
CA LYS A 5 34.29 0.60 -7.71
C LYS A 5 33.01 1.39 -7.47
N TRP A 6 33.02 2.28 -6.48
CA TRP A 6 32.01 3.33 -6.33
C TRP A 6 32.66 4.66 -6.68
N ASN A 7 32.04 5.47 -7.55
CA ASN A 7 32.44 6.86 -7.78
C ASN A 7 31.42 7.77 -7.09
N TYR A 8 31.91 8.76 -6.34
CA TYR A 8 31.10 9.73 -5.60
C TYR A 8 29.89 10.23 -6.40
N GLY A 9 28.72 10.19 -5.77
CA GLY A 9 27.49 10.82 -6.21
C GLY A 9 26.79 10.22 -7.42
N LYS A 10 27.49 9.58 -8.38
CA LYS A 10 26.85 9.33 -9.69
C LYS A 10 27.17 8.05 -10.44
N THR A 11 28.01 7.13 -9.98
CA THR A 11 28.14 5.81 -10.65
C THR A 11 28.72 4.70 -9.77
N TRP A 12 28.03 3.56 -9.65
CA TRP A 12 28.56 2.29 -9.17
C TRP A 12 28.92 1.37 -10.32
N GLN A 13 30.09 0.73 -10.26
CA GLN A 13 30.50 -0.26 -11.25
C GLN A 13 30.99 -1.54 -10.60
N ASN A 14 30.47 -2.68 -11.07
CA ASN A 14 30.92 -4.00 -10.71
C ASN A 14 31.37 -4.76 -11.96
N THR A 15 32.64 -5.17 -12.00
CA THR A 15 33.23 -5.88 -13.14
C THR A 15 33.72 -7.26 -12.72
N GLU A 16 33.19 -8.29 -13.38
CA GLU A 16 33.59 -9.67 -13.22
C GLU A 16 34.43 -10.13 -14.43
N PHE A 17 35.59 -10.72 -14.16
CA PHE A 17 36.43 -11.40 -15.14
C PHE A 17 36.49 -12.90 -14.83
N LYS A 18 36.12 -13.76 -15.79
CA LYS A 18 36.12 -15.22 -15.66
C LYS A 18 37.34 -15.84 -16.33
N ALA A 19 37.79 -16.97 -15.79
CA ALA A 19 39.00 -17.65 -16.27
C ALA A 19 38.86 -18.19 -17.71
N ASP A 20 37.63 -18.32 -18.22
CA ASP A 20 37.33 -18.73 -19.59
C ASP A 20 37.48 -17.61 -20.63
N GLY A 21 37.92 -16.41 -20.21
CA GLY A 21 38.09 -15.25 -21.10
C GLY A 21 36.80 -14.46 -21.33
N THR A 22 35.74 -14.74 -20.57
CA THR A 22 34.50 -13.95 -20.56
C THR A 22 34.44 -13.02 -19.36
N GLY A 23 33.75 -11.90 -19.49
CA GLY A 23 33.51 -10.99 -18.38
C GLY A 23 32.18 -10.28 -18.52
N SER A 24 31.76 -9.67 -17.42
CA SER A 24 30.60 -8.80 -17.42
C SER A 24 30.87 -7.58 -16.57
N THR A 25 30.37 -6.42 -16.98
CA THR A 25 30.37 -5.23 -16.15
C THR A 25 28.95 -4.73 -15.98
N ARG A 26 28.58 -4.41 -14.75
CA ARG A 26 27.34 -3.70 -14.43
C ARG A 26 27.70 -2.31 -14.00
N ILE A 27 27.14 -1.32 -14.67
CA ILE A 27 27.35 0.10 -14.38
C ILE A 27 26.00 0.67 -14.00
N TYR A 28 25.92 1.22 -12.81
CA TYR A 28 24.75 1.88 -12.28
C TYR A 28 25.12 3.34 -12.17
N TYR A 29 24.51 4.23 -12.93
CA TYR A 29 24.86 5.64 -12.94
C TYR A 29 23.66 6.48 -12.60
N THR A 30 23.88 7.57 -11.87
CA THR A 30 22.90 8.64 -11.72
C THR A 30 23.22 9.75 -12.73
N PHE A 31 22.19 10.29 -13.37
CA PHE A 31 22.34 11.44 -14.26
C PHE A 31 22.47 12.75 -13.47
N GLU A 32 22.59 13.89 -14.15
CA GLU A 32 22.63 15.19 -13.49
C GLU A 32 21.37 15.49 -12.64
N ASP A 33 20.28 14.75 -12.90
CA ASP A 33 18.95 14.86 -12.27
C ASP A 33 18.53 13.60 -11.47
N ASP A 34 19.48 12.91 -10.83
CA ASP A 34 19.27 11.81 -9.86
C ASP A 34 18.56 10.52 -10.36
N VAL A 35 18.37 10.33 -11.67
CA VAL A 35 17.89 9.03 -12.20
C VAL A 35 18.98 8.00 -12.37
N ILE A 36 18.70 6.81 -11.84
CA ILE A 36 19.60 5.68 -11.83
C ILE A 36 19.36 4.78 -13.06
N GLY A 37 20.28 4.82 -14.03
CA GLY A 37 20.36 3.82 -15.08
C GLY A 37 21.20 2.62 -14.64
N CYS A 38 20.80 1.41 -15.00
CA CYS A 38 21.63 0.21 -14.85
C CYS A 38 21.92 -0.39 -16.22
N GLU A 39 23.19 -0.57 -16.52
CA GLU A 39 23.64 -1.16 -17.76
C GLU A 39 24.50 -2.39 -17.48
N LYS A 40 24.12 -3.52 -18.08
CA LYS A 40 24.93 -4.74 -18.08
C LYS A 40 25.59 -4.93 -19.44
N ILE A 41 26.91 -4.98 -19.45
CA ILE A 41 27.71 -5.26 -20.64
C ILE A 41 28.39 -6.61 -20.45
N ASP A 42 28.00 -7.59 -21.25
CA ASP A 42 28.72 -8.85 -21.39
C ASP A 42 29.78 -8.74 -22.49
N PHE A 43 30.99 -9.22 -22.22
CA PHE A 43 32.12 -9.12 -23.15
C PHE A 43 33.02 -10.35 -23.11
N THR A 44 33.74 -10.60 -24.19
CA THR A 44 34.95 -11.43 -24.16
C THR A 44 36.16 -10.55 -23.98
N TYR A 45 37.22 -11.03 -23.35
CA TYR A 45 38.42 -10.23 -23.15
C TYR A 45 39.71 -11.01 -23.35
N THR A 46 40.75 -10.27 -23.72
CA THR A 46 42.13 -10.78 -23.76
C THR A 46 43.02 -9.77 -23.05
N ALA A 47 43.86 -10.25 -22.14
CA ALA A 47 44.86 -9.45 -21.45
C ALA A 47 46.24 -9.81 -22.02
N SER A 48 46.92 -8.83 -22.59
CA SER A 48 48.29 -9.01 -23.09
C SER A 48 49.30 -8.89 -21.94
N ALA A 49 50.43 -9.59 -22.10
CA ALA A 49 51.56 -9.51 -21.16
C ALA A 49 52.19 -8.10 -21.08
N ASN A 50 51.90 -7.23 -22.05
CA ASN A 50 52.40 -5.86 -22.12
C ASN A 50 51.47 -4.86 -21.41
N GLY A 51 50.50 -5.34 -20.62
CA GLY A 51 49.63 -4.46 -19.83
C GLY A 51 48.45 -3.87 -20.61
N VAL A 52 48.09 -4.40 -21.78
CA VAL A 52 46.88 -3.96 -22.52
C VAL A 52 45.78 -5.00 -22.42
N LEU A 53 44.61 -4.57 -21.93
CA LEU A 53 43.36 -5.30 -21.85
C LEU A 53 42.52 -4.92 -23.05
N THR A 54 42.04 -5.92 -23.76
CA THR A 54 41.16 -5.77 -24.91
C THR A 54 39.83 -6.43 -24.59
N MET A 55 38.75 -5.66 -24.59
CA MET A 55 37.39 -6.12 -24.31
C MET A 55 36.54 -6.02 -25.58
N ASN A 56 35.85 -7.11 -25.95
CA ASN A 56 34.95 -7.18 -27.10
C ASN A 56 33.52 -7.41 -26.58
N PRO A 57 32.74 -6.35 -26.35
CA PRO A 57 31.31 -6.44 -26.04
C PRO A 57 30.53 -6.97 -27.24
N LYS A 58 29.38 -7.59 -26.98
CA LYS A 58 28.52 -8.11 -28.06
C LYS A 58 27.88 -7.02 -28.91
N ASP A 59 27.48 -5.91 -28.28
CA ASP A 59 26.64 -4.88 -28.87
C ASP A 59 27.30 -3.48 -28.84
N ARG A 60 28.63 -3.41 -28.72
CA ARG A 60 29.40 -2.14 -28.66
C ARG A 60 30.73 -2.26 -29.38
N GLU A 61 31.36 -1.11 -29.62
CA GLU A 61 32.72 -1.07 -30.10
C GLU A 61 33.69 -1.72 -29.12
N LYS A 62 34.76 -2.25 -29.69
CA LYS A 62 35.85 -2.89 -28.97
C LYS A 62 36.57 -1.86 -28.10
N MET A 63 36.72 -2.17 -26.82
CA MET A 63 37.36 -1.28 -25.84
C MET A 63 38.78 -1.76 -25.54
N TYR A 64 39.66 -0.79 -25.29
CA TYR A 64 41.05 -1.03 -24.91
C TYR A 64 41.33 -0.27 -23.61
N ALA A 65 42.09 -0.88 -22.71
CA ALA A 65 42.57 -0.23 -21.51
C ALA A 65 43.97 -0.74 -21.17
N ASN A 66 44.84 0.14 -20.71
CA ASN A 66 46.01 -0.30 -19.96
C ASN A 66 45.53 -0.88 -18.63
N TRP A 67 46.02 -2.05 -18.27
CA TRP A 67 45.69 -2.71 -17.01
C TRP A 67 46.94 -2.92 -16.17
N GLN A 68 46.77 -2.72 -14.86
CA GLN A 68 47.79 -3.03 -13.87
C GLN A 68 47.12 -3.67 -12.66
N LEU A 69 47.64 -4.80 -12.20
CA LEU A 69 47.19 -5.44 -10.97
C LEU A 69 48.32 -5.35 -9.93
N VAL A 70 48.06 -4.66 -8.82
CA VAL A 70 49.00 -4.55 -7.69
C VAL A 70 48.28 -5.07 -6.44
N GLY A 71 48.66 -6.25 -5.98
CA GLY A 71 47.93 -6.94 -4.91
C GLY A 71 46.49 -7.24 -5.32
N ASP A 72 45.53 -6.76 -4.54
CA ASP A 72 44.08 -6.90 -4.79
C ASP A 72 43.46 -5.68 -5.49
N GLU A 73 44.27 -4.73 -5.98
CA GLU A 73 43.82 -3.56 -6.71
C GLU A 73 44.09 -3.70 -8.21
N LEU A 74 43.02 -3.63 -9.00
CA LEU A 74 43.05 -3.59 -10.46
C LEU A 74 42.89 -2.14 -10.90
N THR A 75 43.83 -1.63 -11.68
CA THR A 75 43.71 -0.33 -12.36
C THR A 75 43.46 -0.58 -13.84
N LEU A 76 42.47 0.09 -14.42
CA LEU A 76 42.17 0.13 -15.85
C LEU A 76 42.18 1.60 -16.31
N GLY A 77 42.98 1.96 -17.32
CA GLY A 77 43.08 3.35 -17.78
C GLY A 77 43.39 3.50 -19.26
N ASP A 78 43.11 4.69 -19.81
CA ASP A 78 43.47 5.08 -21.18
C ASP A 78 43.87 6.56 -21.18
N GLY A 79 45.17 6.86 -21.17
CA GLY A 79 45.69 8.22 -21.08
C GLY A 79 45.57 8.82 -19.68
N ASP A 80 44.89 9.96 -19.55
CA ASP A 80 44.88 10.81 -18.33
C ASP A 80 43.87 10.36 -17.25
N ILE A 81 43.15 9.24 -17.45
CA ILE A 81 42.10 8.76 -16.54
C ILE A 81 42.33 7.29 -16.18
N ASP A 82 42.49 7.03 -14.88
CA ASP A 82 42.63 5.69 -14.29
C ASP A 82 41.41 5.31 -13.43
N LEU A 83 40.82 4.16 -13.72
CA LEU A 83 39.79 3.51 -12.91
C LEU A 83 40.43 2.46 -12.02
N LYS A 84 40.42 2.70 -10.71
CA LYS A 84 40.90 1.76 -9.70
C LYS A 84 39.75 0.96 -9.12
N PHE A 85 39.88 -0.36 -9.12
CA PHE A 85 38.93 -1.32 -8.58
C PHE A 85 39.61 -2.18 -7.52
N LYS A 86 38.87 -2.55 -6.48
CA LYS A 86 39.35 -3.53 -5.49
C LYS A 86 38.68 -4.87 -5.71
N LYS A 87 39.44 -5.93 -5.51
CA LYS A 87 38.97 -7.30 -5.59
C LYS A 87 37.94 -7.55 -4.48
N THR A 88 36.76 -7.99 -4.88
CA THR A 88 35.66 -8.28 -3.95
C THR A 88 35.67 -9.75 -3.56
N THR A 89 35.64 -10.01 -2.24
CA THR A 89 35.34 -11.33 -1.68
C THR A 89 33.86 -11.41 -1.28
N SER A 90 33.35 -12.61 -1.07
CA SER A 90 31.97 -12.84 -0.58
C SER A 90 31.69 -12.10 0.74
N ASP A 91 32.67 -12.07 1.64
CA ASP A 91 32.56 -11.38 2.93
C ASP A 91 32.64 -9.86 2.81
N MET A 92 33.45 -9.34 1.87
CA MET A 92 33.54 -7.91 1.58
C MET A 92 32.27 -7.37 0.93
N ALA A 93 31.62 -8.15 0.06
CA ALA A 93 30.32 -7.81 -0.49
C ALA A 93 29.24 -7.71 0.60
N ALA A 94 29.33 -8.52 1.65
CA ALA A 94 28.39 -8.53 2.77
C ALA A 94 28.64 -7.42 3.82
N LYS A 95 29.81 -6.75 3.78
CA LYS A 95 30.22 -5.71 4.75
C LYS A 95 30.62 -4.39 4.08
N PHE A 96 30.15 -4.20 2.84
CA PHE A 96 30.63 -3.18 1.92
C PHE A 96 30.49 -1.75 2.46
N ASP A 97 29.39 -1.47 3.17
CA ASP A 97 29.09 -0.14 3.74
C ASP A 97 30.00 0.24 4.91
N THR A 98 30.50 -0.74 5.67
CA THR A 98 31.49 -0.47 6.73
C THR A 98 32.87 -0.23 6.12
N TRP A 99 33.19 -0.98 5.07
CA TRP A 99 34.47 -0.91 4.39
C TRP A 99 34.66 0.42 3.61
N SER A 100 33.60 1.00 3.04
CA SER A 100 33.69 2.29 2.36
C SER A 100 33.89 3.48 3.32
N LYS A 101 33.44 3.35 4.58
CA LYS A 101 33.54 4.37 5.63
C LYS A 101 34.95 4.48 6.23
N ASP A 102 35.64 3.34 6.41
CA ASP A 102 36.96 3.31 7.08
C ASP A 102 38.12 3.82 6.22
N ASP A 103 38.01 3.77 4.89
CA ASP A 103 39.07 4.20 3.95
C ASP A 103 38.89 5.67 3.48
N GLU A 104 38.04 6.48 4.15
CA GLU A 104 37.72 7.88 3.80
C GLU A 104 37.27 8.10 2.34
N MET A 105 36.70 7.06 1.71
CA MET A 105 36.48 7.07 0.26
C MET A 105 35.19 7.76 -0.19
N ILE A 106 34.15 7.95 0.64
CA ILE A 106 32.90 8.69 0.36
C ILE A 106 32.10 8.99 1.66
N ASP A 107 31.35 10.11 1.68
CA ASP A 107 30.30 10.41 2.65
C ASP A 107 29.02 9.61 2.31
N VAL A 108 28.70 8.60 3.12
CA VAL A 108 27.53 7.71 2.94
C VAL A 108 26.30 8.40 3.55
N PRO A 109 25.17 8.56 2.83
CA PRO A 109 23.93 9.07 3.43
C PRO A 109 23.60 8.21 4.65
N GLN A 110 23.54 8.83 5.83
CA GLN A 110 23.16 8.08 7.01
C GLN A 110 21.67 7.71 6.88
N PRO A 111 21.29 6.49 7.27
CA PRO A 111 19.88 6.13 7.33
C PRO A 111 19.12 7.14 8.20
N ALA A 112 18.00 7.63 7.69
CA ALA A 112 17.05 8.36 8.52
C ALA A 112 16.42 7.42 9.55
N LYS A 113 15.79 7.96 10.58
CA LYS A 113 14.96 7.12 11.46
C LYS A 113 13.78 6.52 10.69
N TYR A 114 13.04 7.36 9.96
CA TYR A 114 11.94 6.94 9.11
C TYR A 114 12.08 7.44 7.68
N THR A 115 11.76 6.59 6.71
CA THR A 115 11.39 7.02 5.36
C THR A 115 9.93 6.69 5.12
N VAL A 116 9.14 7.71 4.78
CA VAL A 116 7.72 7.60 4.45
C VAL A 116 7.54 7.60 2.95
N PHE A 117 7.03 6.50 2.42
CA PHE A 117 6.63 6.36 1.03
C PHE A 117 5.17 6.78 0.87
N VAL A 118 4.88 7.70 -0.05
CA VAL A 118 3.52 8.11 -0.40
C VAL A 118 3.27 7.70 -1.84
N TYR A 119 2.33 6.79 -2.07
CA TYR A 119 2.09 6.18 -3.37
C TYR A 119 0.61 6.24 -3.72
N GLY A 120 0.25 6.80 -4.88
CA GLY A 120 -1.17 6.93 -5.18
C GLY A 120 -1.60 7.58 -6.49
N ASN A 121 -2.90 7.47 -6.74
CA ASN A 121 -3.63 8.11 -7.83
C ASN A 121 -5.06 8.36 -7.37
N ALA A 122 -5.62 9.54 -7.65
CA ALA A 122 -6.94 9.85 -7.13
C ALA A 122 -7.84 10.76 -7.98
N GLY A 123 -7.32 11.47 -8.98
CA GLY A 123 -8.16 12.20 -9.95
C GLY A 123 -9.07 13.30 -9.38
N GLY A 124 -9.70 14.05 -10.27
CA GLY A 124 -10.68 15.09 -9.92
C GLY A 124 -10.21 16.02 -8.79
N THR A 125 -11.03 16.13 -7.74
CA THR A 125 -10.72 16.96 -6.56
C THR A 125 -9.64 16.36 -5.66
N MET A 126 -9.37 15.06 -5.72
CA MET A 126 -8.37 14.42 -4.87
C MET A 126 -6.93 14.76 -5.28
N ASP A 127 -6.71 15.12 -6.55
CA ASP A 127 -5.43 15.68 -7.01
C ASP A 127 -5.07 16.95 -6.25
N PHE A 128 -6.05 17.81 -5.96
CA PHE A 128 -5.83 19.02 -5.17
C PHE A 128 -5.68 18.72 -3.67
N ILE A 129 -6.39 17.70 -3.18
CA ILE A 129 -6.34 17.31 -1.77
C ILE A 129 -4.95 16.79 -1.39
N ILE A 130 -4.27 16.00 -2.24
CA ILE A 130 -2.91 15.55 -1.91
C ILE A 130 -1.92 16.72 -1.91
N GLU A 131 -2.06 17.65 -2.87
CA GLU A 131 -1.18 18.81 -3.00
C GLU A 131 -1.29 19.73 -1.77
N GLN A 132 -2.50 20.16 -1.42
CA GLN A 132 -2.70 21.08 -0.30
C GLN A 132 -2.69 20.38 1.06
N GLY A 133 -3.35 19.23 1.13
CA GLY A 133 -3.58 18.48 2.36
C GLY A 133 -2.32 17.84 2.91
N LEU A 134 -1.44 17.38 2.00
CA LEU A 134 -0.19 16.71 2.34
C LEU A 134 1.03 17.55 1.97
N TRP A 135 1.32 17.78 0.69
CA TRP A 135 2.61 18.32 0.27
C TRP A 135 2.88 19.73 0.81
N GLU A 136 1.96 20.67 0.56
CA GLU A 136 2.10 22.06 0.99
C GLU A 136 2.12 22.19 2.52
N ARG A 137 1.26 21.44 3.23
CA ARG A 137 1.17 21.50 4.70
C ARG A 137 2.39 20.88 5.37
N LEU A 138 2.90 19.76 4.85
CA LEU A 138 3.94 18.96 5.49
C LEU A 138 5.36 19.51 5.26
N GLN A 139 5.62 20.10 4.08
CA GLN A 139 6.94 20.59 3.66
C GLN A 139 7.69 21.36 4.75
N GLN A 140 7.02 22.30 5.43
CA GLN A 140 7.63 23.16 6.44
C GLN A 140 8.24 22.40 7.65
N TYR A 141 7.85 21.15 7.87
CA TYR A 141 8.34 20.32 8.98
C TYR A 141 9.54 19.45 8.59
N LEU A 142 9.79 19.25 7.30
CA LEU A 142 10.80 18.32 6.77
C LEU A 142 12.17 19.00 6.61
N THR A 143 12.80 19.31 7.75
CA THR A 143 14.08 20.05 7.80
C THR A 143 15.28 19.20 8.25
N ASP A 144 15.04 18.01 8.81
CA ASP A 144 16.08 17.09 9.28
C ASP A 144 16.04 15.76 8.52
N HIS A 145 16.95 15.60 7.57
CA HIS A 145 17.07 14.42 6.72
C HIS A 145 17.52 13.16 7.47
N ASN A 146 18.02 13.27 8.71
CA ASN A 146 18.38 12.11 9.53
C ASN A 146 17.19 11.62 10.38
N ASN A 147 16.11 12.39 10.48
CA ASN A 147 14.95 12.02 11.28
C ASN A 147 13.85 11.39 10.42
N VAL A 148 13.16 12.18 9.59
CA VAL A 148 12.07 11.68 8.74
C VAL A 148 12.25 12.22 7.33
N ARG A 149 12.28 11.31 6.36
CA ARG A 149 12.27 11.62 4.92
C ARG A 149 10.94 11.20 4.31
N VAL A 150 10.47 11.92 3.30
CA VAL A 150 9.19 11.63 2.63
C VAL A 150 9.41 11.56 1.13
N VAL A 151 9.10 10.44 0.51
CA VAL A 151 9.21 10.25 -0.93
C VAL A 151 7.83 9.98 -1.51
N CYS A 152 7.44 10.79 -2.49
CA CYS A 152 6.14 10.73 -3.13
C CYS A 152 6.28 10.15 -4.54
N MET A 153 5.42 9.22 -4.93
CA MET A 153 5.11 8.92 -6.32
C MET A 153 3.60 9.00 -6.52
N TYR A 154 3.16 9.99 -7.26
CA TYR A 154 1.75 10.28 -7.46
C TYR A 154 1.42 10.42 -8.95
N LYS A 155 0.36 9.75 -9.39
CA LYS A 155 -0.17 9.90 -10.74
C LYS A 155 -1.43 10.73 -10.70
N TYR A 156 -1.48 11.78 -11.51
CA TYR A 156 -2.65 12.63 -11.65
C TYR A 156 -3.74 11.91 -12.45
N GLY A 157 -4.98 11.97 -11.98
CA GLY A 157 -6.09 11.24 -12.60
C GLY A 157 -6.60 11.90 -13.88
N LYS A 158 -7.72 11.38 -14.39
CA LYS A 158 -8.38 11.94 -15.57
C LYS A 158 -9.12 13.23 -15.21
N ASP A 159 -9.15 14.16 -16.17
CA ASP A 159 -10.14 15.22 -16.16
C ASP A 159 -11.53 14.63 -16.43
N GLN A 160 -12.47 14.85 -15.51
CA GLN A 160 -13.82 14.31 -15.63
C GLN A 160 -14.76 15.33 -16.28
N PRO A 161 -15.72 14.90 -17.12
CA PRO A 161 -16.69 15.81 -17.74
C PRO A 161 -17.64 16.49 -16.75
N ASP A 162 -17.81 15.89 -15.57
CA ASP A 162 -18.63 16.42 -14.48
C ASP A 162 -17.90 17.63 -13.87
N PRO A 163 -18.47 18.86 -13.93
CA PRO A 163 -17.83 20.06 -13.38
C PRO A 163 -17.49 19.96 -11.90
N ASP A 164 -18.25 19.16 -11.14
CA ASP A 164 -18.01 18.94 -9.70
C ASP A 164 -16.84 17.95 -9.46
N LYS A 165 -16.32 17.32 -10.51
CA LYS A 165 -15.20 16.38 -10.49
C LYS A 165 -14.10 16.74 -11.50
N ALA A 166 -14.14 17.94 -12.05
CA ALA A 166 -13.14 18.43 -12.97
C ALA A 166 -11.74 18.34 -12.34
N PHE A 167 -10.72 18.19 -13.17
CA PHE A 167 -9.34 18.19 -12.72
C PHE A 167 -8.99 19.48 -11.97
N THR A 168 -8.49 19.35 -10.75
CA THR A 168 -8.10 20.52 -9.92
C THR A 168 -6.62 20.53 -9.52
N GLY A 169 -5.80 19.63 -10.06
CA GLY A 169 -4.36 19.60 -9.76
C GLY A 169 -3.64 20.87 -10.18
N LYS A 170 -2.68 21.31 -9.37
CA LYS A 170 -1.90 22.54 -9.52
C LYS A 170 -0.53 22.32 -10.15
N TYR A 171 0.14 21.22 -9.81
CA TYR A 171 1.58 21.06 -10.07
C TYR A 171 1.92 20.19 -11.29
N ALA A 172 0.98 19.38 -11.80
CA ALA A 172 1.14 18.64 -13.05
C ALA A 172 -0.19 18.54 -13.82
N ALA A 173 -0.18 17.97 -15.03
CA ALA A 173 -1.37 17.80 -15.86
C ALA A 173 -2.04 16.43 -15.67
N PRO A 174 -3.28 16.21 -16.14
CA PRO A 174 -3.89 14.89 -16.13
C PRO A 174 -2.99 13.79 -16.74
N GLY A 175 -2.85 12.67 -16.04
CA GLY A 175 -2.05 11.51 -16.44
C GLY A 175 -0.56 11.59 -16.11
N ASP A 176 -0.08 12.76 -15.70
CA ASP A 176 1.30 12.96 -15.30
C ASP A 176 1.66 12.17 -14.03
N ILE A 177 2.91 11.72 -13.91
CA ILE A 177 3.45 11.02 -12.74
C ILE A 177 4.57 11.85 -12.15
N VAL A 178 4.39 12.40 -10.95
CA VAL A 178 5.46 13.05 -10.21
C VAL A 178 6.13 12.05 -9.27
N TRP A 179 7.46 12.07 -9.20
CA TRP A 179 8.24 11.27 -8.26
C TRP A 179 9.39 12.11 -7.69
N PHE A 180 9.31 12.43 -6.40
CA PHE A 180 10.22 13.35 -5.75
C PHE A 180 10.32 13.11 -4.23
N GLU A 181 11.41 13.57 -3.62
CA GLU A 181 11.51 13.72 -2.16
C GLU A 181 10.89 15.06 -1.75
N LEU A 182 9.95 15.03 -0.80
CA LEU A 182 9.41 16.24 -0.19
C LEU A 182 10.34 16.67 0.95
N THR A 183 10.83 17.90 0.87
CA THR A 183 11.73 18.53 1.84
C THR A 183 11.26 19.96 2.08
N GLY A 184 11.76 20.61 3.14
CA GLY A 184 11.54 22.04 3.41
C GLY A 184 11.90 22.98 2.24
N GLU A 185 12.72 22.52 1.29
CA GLU A 185 13.24 23.33 0.17
C GLU A 185 12.68 22.91 -1.21
N THR A 186 11.88 21.85 -1.29
CA THR A 186 11.32 21.35 -2.56
C THR A 186 10.44 22.40 -3.25
N ASP A 187 10.83 22.88 -4.44
CA ASP A 187 9.95 23.74 -5.24
C ASP A 187 8.89 22.91 -5.96
N LEU A 188 7.67 22.86 -5.39
CA LEU A 188 6.53 22.13 -5.94
C LEU A 188 6.16 22.55 -7.37
N ASN A 189 6.53 23.76 -7.84
CA ASN A 189 6.24 24.16 -9.22
C ASN A 189 7.11 23.43 -10.26
N THR A 190 8.20 22.82 -9.82
CA THR A 190 9.20 22.17 -10.67
C THR A 190 9.20 20.65 -10.57
N ILE A 191 8.37 20.04 -9.70
CA ILE A 191 8.38 18.58 -9.48
C ILE A 191 8.00 17.76 -10.72
N LYS A 192 7.21 18.34 -11.64
CA LYS A 192 6.88 17.73 -12.94
C LYS A 192 8.08 17.66 -13.90
N GLU A 193 9.12 18.43 -13.60
CA GLU A 193 10.38 18.49 -14.34
C GLU A 193 11.43 17.57 -13.70
N GLN A 194 11.04 16.81 -12.67
CA GLN A 194 11.85 15.84 -11.94
C GLN A 194 11.27 14.41 -12.13
N GLY A 195 11.99 13.39 -11.67
CA GLY A 195 11.54 11.98 -11.78
C GLY A 195 11.34 11.52 -13.24
N MET A 196 10.50 10.51 -13.48
CA MET A 196 10.38 9.88 -14.83
C MET A 196 9.91 10.82 -15.95
N GLN A 197 9.27 11.94 -15.62
CA GLN A 197 8.78 12.91 -16.61
C GLN A 197 9.89 13.78 -17.19
N ALA A 198 10.94 14.02 -16.40
CA ALA A 198 12.14 14.74 -16.79
C ALA A 198 12.88 14.06 -17.97
N PHE A 199 12.75 12.75 -18.13
CA PHE A 199 13.50 11.93 -19.10
C PHE A 199 12.95 11.99 -20.53
N GLY A 200 12.13 12.99 -20.87
CA GLY A 200 11.49 13.08 -22.18
C GLY A 200 10.58 11.88 -22.50
N MET A 201 10.23 11.10 -21.47
CA MET A 201 9.31 9.97 -21.56
C MET A 201 7.87 10.38 -21.26
N GLY A 202 7.53 11.67 -21.19
CA GLY A 202 6.21 12.16 -20.76
C GLY A 202 5.02 11.35 -21.29
N GLU A 203 4.94 11.09 -22.60
CA GLU A 203 3.86 10.27 -23.16
C GLU A 203 3.92 8.78 -22.79
N LYS A 204 5.12 8.21 -22.59
CA LYS A 204 5.29 6.84 -22.09
C LYS A 204 5.03 6.72 -20.59
N ALA A 205 5.39 7.74 -19.81
CA ALA A 205 5.15 7.82 -18.38
C ALA A 205 3.65 7.88 -18.07
N LYS A 206 2.87 8.59 -18.89
CA LYS A 206 1.39 8.55 -18.82
C LYS A 206 0.82 7.14 -18.98
N GLN A 207 1.48 6.26 -19.73
CA GLN A 207 1.05 4.88 -19.94
C GLN A 207 1.49 3.93 -18.82
N LEU A 208 2.37 4.37 -17.90
CA LEU A 208 2.75 3.55 -16.76
C LEU A 208 1.57 3.42 -15.81
N LYS A 209 1.26 2.18 -15.46
CA LYS A 209 0.18 1.83 -14.55
C LYS A 209 0.70 1.93 -13.12
N ILE A 210 0.13 2.82 -12.33
CA ILE A 210 0.51 2.93 -10.92
C ILE A 210 -0.01 1.74 -10.10
N CYS A 211 -1.05 1.05 -10.60
CA CYS A 211 -1.53 -0.20 -10.03
C CYS A 211 -0.71 -1.44 -10.46
N ASP A 212 0.31 -1.30 -11.34
CA ASP A 212 1.18 -2.43 -11.70
C ASP A 212 2.19 -2.69 -10.56
N PRO A 213 2.29 -3.94 -10.06
CA PRO A 213 3.23 -4.29 -8.99
C PRO A 213 4.69 -3.98 -9.36
N ASN A 214 5.07 -3.99 -10.63
CA ASN A 214 6.42 -3.60 -11.04
C ASN A 214 6.68 -2.10 -10.87
N THR A 215 5.66 -1.26 -11.06
CA THR A 215 5.78 0.19 -10.83
C THR A 215 5.97 0.47 -9.34
N MET A 216 5.21 -0.21 -8.47
CA MET A 216 5.39 -0.07 -7.02
C MET A 216 6.74 -0.63 -6.57
N ARG A 217 7.15 -1.81 -7.06
CA ARG A 217 8.47 -2.40 -6.79
C ARG A 217 9.58 -1.41 -7.14
N MET A 218 9.54 -0.85 -8.35
CA MET A 218 10.48 0.15 -8.82
C MET A 218 10.54 1.35 -7.88
N PHE A 219 9.38 1.89 -7.51
CA PHE A 219 9.30 3.00 -6.57
C PHE A 219 9.94 2.69 -5.22
N LEU A 220 9.60 1.56 -4.60
CA LEU A 220 10.14 1.14 -3.30
C LEU A 220 11.65 0.89 -3.36
N GLU A 221 12.11 0.16 -4.40
CA GLU A 221 13.51 -0.23 -4.58
C GLU A 221 14.40 1.00 -4.78
N PHE A 222 14.00 1.94 -5.64
CA PHE A 222 14.78 3.16 -5.86
C PHE A 222 14.66 4.17 -4.71
N SER A 223 13.46 4.33 -4.13
CA SER A 223 13.25 5.31 -3.05
C SER A 223 13.95 4.90 -1.77
N SER A 224 14.03 3.60 -1.45
CA SER A 224 14.81 3.10 -0.29
C SER A 224 16.32 3.23 -0.50
N LEU A 225 16.83 3.16 -1.74
CA LEU A 225 18.24 3.41 -2.04
C LEU A 225 18.62 4.90 -1.90
N LEU A 226 17.75 5.81 -2.34
CA LEU A 226 17.97 7.26 -2.25
C LEU A 226 17.70 7.80 -0.83
N CYS A 227 16.71 7.20 -0.17
CA CYS A 227 16.24 7.57 1.16
C CYS A 227 16.31 6.37 2.12
N PRO A 228 17.52 5.88 2.45
CA PRO A 228 17.66 4.77 3.39
C PRO A 228 17.16 5.20 4.77
N ALA A 229 16.51 4.27 5.48
CA ALA A 229 16.06 4.47 6.84
C ALA A 229 16.17 3.20 7.69
N GLU A 230 16.11 3.38 9.01
CA GLU A 230 15.96 2.28 9.98
C GLU A 230 14.58 1.62 9.83
N ASP A 231 13.53 2.43 9.67
CA ASP A 231 12.14 1.99 9.51
C ASP A 231 11.47 2.64 8.29
N TYR A 232 10.61 1.88 7.60
CA TYR A 232 9.83 2.38 6.46
C TYR A 232 8.34 2.47 6.79
N VAL A 233 7.70 3.56 6.35
CA VAL A 233 6.24 3.76 6.41
C VAL A 233 5.70 3.80 4.99
N MET A 234 4.56 3.16 4.74
CA MET A 234 3.89 3.19 3.43
C MET A 234 2.52 3.83 3.54
N GLY A 235 2.28 4.89 2.77
CA GLY A 235 0.97 5.53 2.60
C GLY A 235 0.40 5.26 1.22
N ILE A 236 -0.74 4.58 1.18
CA ILE A 236 -1.51 4.35 -0.05
C ILE A 236 -2.57 5.43 -0.17
N TRP A 237 -2.50 6.22 -1.24
CA TRP A 237 -3.42 7.34 -1.50
C TRP A 237 -4.31 7.05 -2.70
N GLY A 238 -5.63 7.18 -2.54
CA GLY A 238 -6.57 7.10 -3.66
C GLY A 238 -7.89 6.45 -3.32
N HIS A 239 -8.48 5.76 -4.29
CA HIS A 239 -9.68 4.97 -4.06
C HIS A 239 -9.34 3.55 -3.59
N GLY A 240 -10.19 3.05 -2.71
CA GLY A 240 -10.15 1.69 -2.17
C GLY A 240 -11.56 1.13 -2.20
N SER A 241 -11.68 -0.19 -2.36
CA SER A 241 -12.97 -0.87 -2.47
C SER A 241 -13.16 -1.96 -1.42
N GLY A 242 -12.15 -2.22 -0.58
CA GLY A 242 -12.13 -3.33 0.35
C GLY A 242 -11.95 -4.68 -0.37
N PHE A 243 -12.17 -5.77 0.35
CA PHE A 243 -12.06 -7.12 -0.23
C PHE A 243 -13.24 -7.42 -1.16
N ASP A 244 -12.95 -7.88 -2.38
CA ASP A 244 -13.93 -8.38 -3.33
C ASP A 244 -13.56 -9.79 -3.81
N ALA A 245 -14.29 -10.78 -3.30
CA ALA A 245 -14.07 -12.18 -3.60
C ALA A 245 -14.21 -12.55 -5.09
N LEU A 246 -14.87 -11.75 -5.93
CA LEU A 246 -15.00 -12.04 -7.37
C LEU A 246 -13.69 -11.80 -8.14
N TYR A 247 -12.74 -11.06 -7.56
CA TYR A 247 -11.58 -10.54 -8.28
C TYR A 247 -10.28 -10.54 -7.45
N ASP A 248 -10.34 -10.43 -6.11
CA ASP A 248 -9.20 -10.55 -5.19
C ASP A 248 -8.80 -12.02 -4.97
N VAL A 249 -8.22 -12.65 -5.98
CA VAL A 249 -7.87 -14.07 -5.96
C VAL A 249 -6.38 -14.33 -6.21
N PRO A 250 -5.71 -15.12 -5.34
CA PRO A 250 -4.31 -15.47 -5.51
C PRO A 250 -3.97 -16.04 -6.90
N GLY A 251 -2.86 -15.57 -7.49
CA GLY A 251 -2.25 -16.18 -8.67
C GLY A 251 -2.99 -15.96 -10.00
N LYS A 252 -3.93 -15.01 -10.08
CA LYS A 252 -4.68 -14.69 -11.31
C LYS A 252 -4.34 -13.30 -11.88
N TYR A 253 -3.17 -12.77 -11.56
CA TYR A 253 -2.74 -11.38 -11.84
C TYR A 253 -2.66 -11.04 -13.33
N GLU A 254 -2.37 -12.02 -14.19
CA GLU A 254 -2.10 -11.82 -15.63
C GLU A 254 -3.36 -11.71 -16.51
N VAL A 255 -4.57 -11.84 -15.95
CA VAL A 255 -5.81 -11.83 -16.73
C VAL A 255 -6.32 -10.39 -16.94
N GLN A 256 -5.92 -9.78 -18.06
CA GLN A 256 -6.29 -8.42 -18.51
C GLN A 256 -7.81 -8.15 -18.69
N GLN A 257 -8.70 -9.11 -18.40
CA GLN A 257 -10.12 -9.01 -18.75
C GLN A 257 -11.03 -8.49 -17.64
N ALA A 258 -10.57 -8.39 -16.38
CA ALA A 258 -11.41 -7.90 -15.29
C ALA A 258 -11.52 -6.36 -15.30
N ARG A 259 -12.76 -5.85 -15.34
CA ARG A 259 -13.07 -4.40 -15.28
C ARG A 259 -13.60 -3.94 -13.92
N ALA A 260 -13.50 -4.77 -12.88
CA ALA A 260 -13.89 -4.39 -11.54
C ALA A 260 -13.04 -5.14 -10.50
N THR A 261 -12.70 -4.36 -9.46
CA THR A 261 -12.11 -4.65 -8.14
C THR A 261 -10.78 -5.41 -8.02
N ARG A 262 -9.81 -4.67 -7.48
CA ARG A 262 -8.77 -5.17 -6.59
C ARG A 262 -8.55 -4.15 -5.49
N GLY A 263 -8.67 -4.55 -4.22
CA GLY A 263 -9.10 -3.63 -3.15
C GLY A 263 -8.19 -2.44 -2.78
N VAL A 264 -6.92 -2.43 -3.19
CA VAL A 264 -5.87 -1.61 -2.55
C VAL A 264 -5.69 -0.24 -3.17
N MET A 265 -5.70 -0.12 -4.50
CA MET A 265 -5.63 1.17 -5.17
C MET A 265 -6.17 1.06 -6.60
N VAL A 266 -6.65 2.18 -7.14
CA VAL A 266 -7.05 2.29 -8.55
C VAL A 266 -6.08 3.21 -9.30
N ASP A 267 -5.80 2.87 -10.55
CA ASP A 267 -5.26 3.81 -11.55
C ASP A 267 -6.42 4.31 -12.41
N GLU A 268 -6.97 5.47 -12.08
CA GLU A 268 -8.08 6.08 -12.82
C GLU A 268 -7.69 6.49 -14.25
N TRP A 269 -6.39 6.57 -14.54
CA TRP A 269 -5.90 6.99 -15.85
C TRP A 269 -5.92 5.85 -16.86
N VAL A 270 -5.40 4.67 -16.51
CA VAL A 270 -5.35 3.51 -17.44
C VAL A 270 -6.50 2.55 -17.13
N ASP A 271 -7.60 2.70 -17.86
CA ASP A 271 -8.75 1.77 -17.85
C ASP A 271 -9.38 1.44 -16.47
N ASN A 272 -9.10 2.25 -15.43
CA ASN A 272 -9.50 1.99 -14.05
C ASN A 272 -9.01 0.61 -13.57
N GLU A 273 -7.77 0.26 -13.91
CA GLU A 273 -7.13 -0.94 -13.41
C GLU A 273 -6.78 -0.80 -11.92
N TRP A 274 -6.83 -1.90 -11.19
CA TRP A 274 -6.68 -1.92 -9.74
C TRP A 274 -5.52 -2.84 -9.34
N MET A 275 -4.92 -2.57 -8.17
CA MET A 275 -3.93 -3.45 -7.52
C MET A 275 -4.58 -4.20 -6.36
N ASP A 276 -4.31 -5.50 -6.23
CA ASP A 276 -4.75 -6.27 -5.05
C ASP A 276 -3.67 -6.38 -3.98
N MET A 277 -4.07 -6.91 -2.82
CA MET A 277 -3.21 -7.05 -1.66
C MET A 277 -2.03 -8.01 -1.90
N TYR A 278 -2.17 -8.98 -2.80
CA TYR A 278 -1.10 -9.92 -3.11
C TYR A 278 -0.09 -9.31 -4.09
N GLU A 279 -0.55 -8.52 -5.07
CA GLU A 279 0.34 -7.77 -5.96
C GLU A 279 1.18 -6.75 -5.18
N MET A 280 0.55 -6.06 -4.22
CA MET A 280 1.27 -5.18 -3.29
C MET A 280 2.33 -5.95 -2.48
N TYR A 281 1.99 -7.15 -1.98
CA TYR A 281 2.93 -8.00 -1.26
C TYR A 281 4.12 -8.41 -2.12
N ASP A 282 3.85 -8.90 -3.34
CA ASP A 282 4.89 -9.32 -4.27
C ASP A 282 5.80 -8.15 -4.64
N ALA A 283 5.25 -6.96 -4.87
CA ALA A 283 6.02 -5.74 -5.14
C ALA A 283 6.93 -5.36 -3.96
N MET A 284 6.39 -5.41 -2.74
CA MET A 284 7.12 -5.11 -1.50
C MET A 284 8.29 -6.08 -1.28
N GLN A 285 8.03 -7.39 -1.35
CA GLN A 285 9.07 -8.41 -1.19
C GLN A 285 10.13 -8.33 -2.28
N ALA A 286 9.73 -8.11 -3.53
CA ALA A 286 10.65 -7.99 -4.65
C ALA A 286 11.51 -6.70 -4.60
N ALA A 287 11.07 -5.68 -3.86
CA ALA A 287 11.86 -4.48 -3.57
C ALA A 287 12.82 -4.66 -2.37
N GLY A 288 12.82 -5.83 -1.72
CA GLY A 288 13.65 -6.10 -0.54
C GLY A 288 13.09 -5.50 0.76
N ILE A 289 11.84 -5.05 0.76
CA ILE A 289 11.16 -4.59 1.97
C ILE A 289 10.47 -5.79 2.62
N GLU A 290 11.02 -6.28 3.73
CA GLU A 290 10.40 -7.43 4.43
C GLU A 290 9.09 -7.04 5.11
N LYS A 291 9.08 -5.86 5.74
CA LYS A 291 7.96 -5.33 6.53
C LYS A 291 8.08 -3.81 6.71
N PHE A 292 6.96 -3.12 6.70
CA PHE A 292 6.86 -1.71 7.10
C PHE A 292 6.71 -1.57 8.62
N ASN A 293 7.15 -0.46 9.18
CA ASN A 293 6.74 -0.08 10.53
C ASN A 293 5.23 0.23 10.53
N THR A 294 4.77 1.10 9.62
CA THR A 294 3.37 1.49 9.53
C THR A 294 2.90 1.45 8.07
N LEU A 295 1.74 0.84 7.83
CA LEU A 295 1.01 0.91 6.55
C LEU A 295 -0.27 1.72 6.73
N MET A 296 -0.37 2.85 6.04
CA MET A 296 -1.54 3.72 6.05
C MET A 296 -2.36 3.54 4.79
N PHE A 297 -3.54 2.95 4.93
CA PHE A 297 -4.56 2.99 3.89
C PHE A 297 -5.30 4.31 3.97
N HIS A 298 -4.92 5.29 3.15
CA HIS A 298 -5.65 6.55 2.97
C HIS A 298 -6.65 6.39 1.81
N ASN A 299 -7.55 5.43 2.00
CA ASN A 299 -8.60 5.08 1.05
C ASN A 299 -9.73 4.30 1.74
N CYS A 300 -10.83 4.11 1.01
CA CYS A 300 -12.08 3.60 1.57
C CYS A 300 -12.06 2.08 1.82
N PHE A 301 -12.81 1.63 2.83
CA PHE A 301 -13.15 0.22 3.07
C PHE A 301 -11.99 -0.76 3.35
N MET A 302 -10.78 -0.24 3.62
CA MET A 302 -9.63 -1.09 3.93
C MET A 302 -9.66 -1.68 5.35
N GLY A 303 -10.56 -1.19 6.21
CA GLY A 303 -10.88 -1.72 7.54
C GLY A 303 -11.75 -2.97 7.47
N ASN A 304 -11.38 -3.91 6.60
CA ASN A 304 -12.06 -5.17 6.38
C ASN A 304 -11.19 -6.33 6.87
N ILE A 305 -11.77 -7.26 7.62
CA ILE A 305 -11.01 -8.32 8.29
C ILE A 305 -10.38 -9.30 7.30
N GLU A 306 -11.01 -9.54 6.14
CA GLU A 306 -10.42 -10.35 5.08
C GLU A 306 -9.14 -9.69 4.53
N THR A 307 -9.22 -8.39 4.22
CA THR A 307 -8.08 -7.57 3.79
C THR A 307 -6.97 -7.51 4.84
N LEU A 308 -7.33 -7.18 6.08
CA LEU A 308 -6.37 -6.96 7.16
C LEU A 308 -5.75 -8.25 7.67
N THR A 309 -6.46 -9.39 7.56
CA THR A 309 -5.84 -10.69 7.78
C THR A 309 -4.67 -10.87 6.82
N GLN A 310 -4.83 -10.59 5.52
CA GLN A 310 -3.72 -10.69 4.56
C GLN A 310 -2.59 -9.69 4.90
N ALA A 311 -2.96 -8.43 5.14
CA ALA A 311 -2.01 -7.34 5.33
C ALA A 311 -1.26 -7.36 6.67
N ARG A 312 -1.69 -8.16 7.66
CA ARG A 312 -1.06 -8.23 9.00
C ARG A 312 0.44 -8.57 8.97
N SER A 313 0.89 -9.23 7.91
CA SER A 313 2.30 -9.57 7.73
C SER A 313 3.13 -8.42 7.13
N PHE A 314 2.50 -7.37 6.60
CA PHE A 314 3.17 -6.33 5.82
C PHE A 314 3.66 -5.18 6.70
N ALA A 315 3.05 -4.97 7.86
CA ALA A 315 3.40 -3.86 8.74
C ALA A 315 3.26 -4.21 10.22
N ASP A 316 3.93 -3.48 11.12
CA ASP A 316 3.69 -3.60 12.58
C ASP A 316 2.38 -2.92 12.98
N TYR A 317 2.09 -1.78 12.32
CA TYR A 317 0.85 -1.04 12.48
C TYR A 317 0.15 -0.83 11.15
N ILE A 318 -1.17 -0.91 11.15
CA ILE A 318 -2.00 -0.58 9.99
C ILE A 318 -3.00 0.51 10.37
N PHE A 319 -3.07 1.57 9.56
CA PHE A 319 -4.19 2.49 9.59
C PHE A 319 -5.23 2.11 8.53
N ALA A 320 -6.50 2.00 8.93
CA ALA A 320 -7.58 1.66 8.01
C ALA A 320 -8.94 2.22 8.47
N SER A 321 -9.86 2.40 7.49
CA SER A 321 -11.26 2.77 7.70
C SER A 321 -12.18 1.65 7.23
N ALA A 322 -13.14 1.24 8.05
CA ALA A 322 -14.20 0.33 7.62
C ALA A 322 -15.28 1.07 6.78
N HIS A 323 -15.38 2.39 6.90
CA HIS A 323 -16.25 3.26 6.11
C HIS A 323 -15.59 3.79 4.82
N ILE A 324 -16.36 4.59 4.07
CA ILE A 324 -15.77 5.59 3.17
C ILE A 324 -14.91 6.53 4.00
N LEU A 325 -13.64 6.65 3.62
CA LEU A 325 -12.73 7.60 4.24
C LEU A 325 -12.96 8.98 3.60
N SER A 326 -13.46 9.93 4.39
CA SER A 326 -13.46 11.34 4.03
C SER A 326 -12.25 11.98 4.73
N SER A 327 -11.36 12.62 3.98
CA SER A 327 -10.19 13.31 4.53
C SER A 327 -9.67 14.32 3.52
N GLY A 328 -9.26 15.49 4.01
CA GLY A 328 -8.55 16.51 3.27
C GLY A 328 -7.03 16.31 3.26
N GLY A 329 -6.52 15.11 3.58
CA GLY A 329 -5.10 14.79 3.67
C GLY A 329 -4.49 14.99 5.06
N GLU A 330 -5.21 15.64 5.98
CA GLU A 330 -4.76 15.96 7.33
C GLU A 330 -4.34 14.74 8.16
N LEU A 331 -4.97 13.58 7.94
CA LEU A 331 -4.62 12.35 8.67
C LEU A 331 -3.15 11.95 8.41
N MET A 332 -2.74 11.84 7.15
CA MET A 332 -1.37 11.45 6.82
C MET A 332 -0.37 12.54 7.22
N THR A 333 -0.72 13.81 7.01
CA THR A 333 0.12 14.96 7.38
C THR A 333 0.41 15.01 8.88
N GLU A 334 -0.63 14.89 9.72
CA GLU A 334 -0.46 14.98 11.16
C GLU A 334 0.19 13.72 11.75
N PHE A 335 0.03 12.56 11.11
CA PHE A 335 0.81 11.37 11.47
C PHE A 335 2.30 11.56 11.20
N ILE A 336 2.68 11.98 9.98
CA ILE A 336 4.09 12.19 9.63
C ILE A 336 4.70 13.29 10.50
N ARG A 337 3.96 14.37 10.76
CA ARG A 337 4.37 15.41 11.71
C ARG A 337 4.56 14.85 13.12
N GLY A 338 3.65 13.99 13.57
CA GLY A 338 3.80 13.26 14.83
C GLY A 338 5.07 12.41 14.88
N LEU A 339 5.44 11.74 13.77
CA LEU A 339 6.69 10.99 13.67
C LEU A 339 7.90 11.90 13.79
N ILE A 340 7.91 13.05 13.12
CA ILE A 340 9.00 14.04 13.22
C ILE A 340 9.20 14.47 14.68
N GLU A 341 8.12 14.75 15.40
CA GLU A 341 8.18 15.30 16.75
C GLU A 341 8.51 14.26 17.83
N THR A 342 8.09 13.01 17.63
CA THR A 342 8.14 11.97 18.68
C THR A 342 9.10 10.84 18.37
N GLY A 343 9.41 10.61 17.10
CA GLY A 343 10.12 9.44 16.60
C GLY A 343 9.45 8.11 16.99
N ASP A 344 8.13 8.09 17.20
CA ASP A 344 7.41 6.93 17.72
C ASP A 344 6.03 6.84 17.05
N ALA A 345 5.76 5.73 16.37
CA ALA A 345 4.54 5.57 15.58
C ALA A 345 3.26 5.60 16.42
N GLU A 346 3.24 4.98 17.60
CA GLU A 346 2.04 4.96 18.45
C GLU A 346 1.73 6.36 18.99
N LYS A 347 2.75 7.11 19.40
CA LYS A 347 2.58 8.51 19.83
C LYS A 347 2.18 9.41 18.67
N ALA A 348 2.76 9.20 17.49
CA ALA A 348 2.39 9.92 16.27
C ALA A 348 0.92 9.70 15.90
N GLY A 349 0.42 8.46 15.99
CA GLY A 349 -1.00 8.14 15.76
C GLY A 349 -1.95 8.83 16.74
N ASN A 350 -1.58 8.91 18.02
CA ASN A 350 -2.34 9.65 19.02
C ASN A 350 -2.39 11.16 18.72
N LEU A 351 -1.24 11.76 18.39
CA LEU A 351 -1.14 13.17 18.03
C LEU A 351 -1.92 13.50 16.75
N MET A 352 -1.90 12.61 15.76
CA MET A 352 -2.70 12.74 14.53
C MET A 352 -4.17 12.99 14.89
N PHE A 353 -4.78 12.08 15.65
CA PHE A 353 -6.18 12.23 16.04
C PHE A 353 -6.42 13.43 16.95
N GLU A 354 -5.53 13.74 17.89
CA GLU A 354 -5.65 14.93 18.74
C GLU A 354 -5.78 16.22 17.91
N ARG A 355 -5.03 16.34 16.82
CA ARG A 355 -4.94 17.57 16.02
C ARG A 355 -6.02 17.67 14.97
N CYS A 356 -6.37 16.57 14.30
CA CYS A 356 -7.21 16.63 13.12
C CYS A 356 -8.69 16.31 13.39
N THR A 357 -9.06 15.77 14.57
CA THR A 357 -10.44 15.28 14.83
C THR A 357 -11.53 16.30 14.46
N PRO A 358 -11.44 17.60 14.82
CA PRO A 358 -12.50 18.55 14.46
C PRO A 358 -12.63 18.81 12.95
N GLU A 359 -11.52 18.98 12.23
CA GLU A 359 -11.52 19.17 10.76
C GLU A 359 -12.06 17.90 10.08
N TRP A 360 -11.56 16.75 10.51
CA TRP A 360 -11.90 15.45 9.95
C TRP A 360 -13.37 15.07 10.19
N GLN A 361 -13.91 15.26 11.40
CA GLN A 361 -15.33 14.99 11.70
C GLN A 361 -16.28 15.79 10.80
N ASN A 362 -15.94 17.05 10.53
CA ASN A 362 -16.75 17.92 9.67
C ASN A 362 -16.73 17.48 8.19
N SER A 363 -15.71 16.74 7.74
CA SER A 363 -15.63 16.21 6.38
C SER A 363 -16.72 15.18 6.06
N TYR A 364 -17.41 14.65 7.07
CA TYR A 364 -18.53 13.70 6.93
C TYR A 364 -19.91 14.38 6.91
N VAL A 365 -19.96 15.72 6.89
CA VAL A 365 -21.20 16.49 6.93
C VAL A 365 -21.28 17.41 5.71
N ASP A 366 -22.31 17.21 4.88
CA ASP A 366 -22.71 18.17 3.85
C ASP A 366 -24.08 18.76 4.24
N VAL A 367 -24.05 19.92 4.89
CA VAL A 367 -25.26 20.61 5.36
C VAL A 367 -26.15 21.03 4.20
N ALA A 368 -25.56 21.44 3.07
CA ALA A 368 -26.30 21.91 1.90
C ALA A 368 -27.08 20.77 1.24
N LYS A 369 -26.49 19.57 1.19
CA LYS A 369 -27.12 18.36 0.66
C LYS A 369 -27.89 17.55 1.71
N ASN A 370 -27.92 18.01 2.96
CA ASN A 370 -28.52 17.30 4.10
C ASN A 370 -27.97 15.87 4.26
N VAL A 371 -26.66 15.70 4.02
CA VAL A 371 -25.96 14.43 4.17
C VAL A 371 -25.18 14.45 5.48
N TYR A 372 -25.45 13.45 6.32
CA TYR A 372 -24.78 13.24 7.60
C TYR A 372 -24.31 11.80 7.60
N ALA A 373 -23.01 11.61 7.39
CA ALA A 373 -22.41 10.29 7.32
C ALA A 373 -21.62 9.96 8.60
N ASN A 374 -21.57 8.69 8.93
CA ASN A 374 -20.64 8.14 9.90
C ASN A 374 -19.31 7.78 9.21
N GLY A 375 -18.26 7.67 10.02
CA GLY A 375 -16.92 7.36 9.58
C GLY A 375 -16.08 6.80 10.72
N ASP A 376 -14.95 6.21 10.37
CA ASP A 376 -13.98 5.69 11.33
C ASP A 376 -12.58 5.69 10.74
N TYR A 377 -11.57 5.76 11.61
CA TYR A 377 -10.18 5.48 11.24
C TYR A 377 -9.43 4.98 12.47
N LYS A 378 -8.58 3.97 12.28
CA LYS A 378 -7.97 3.22 13.39
C LYS A 378 -6.53 2.86 13.10
N MET A 379 -5.67 2.99 14.09
CA MET A 379 -4.34 2.39 14.11
C MET A 379 -4.42 1.02 14.79
N ILE A 380 -4.00 -0.02 14.09
CA ILE A 380 -4.17 -1.42 14.49
C ILE A 380 -2.81 -2.07 14.62
N ARG A 381 -2.55 -2.73 15.74
CA ARG A 381 -1.39 -3.58 15.97
C ARG A 381 -1.56 -4.93 15.30
N THR A 382 -0.69 -5.26 14.36
CA THR A 382 -0.79 -6.51 13.61
C THR A 382 -0.37 -7.72 14.45
N ASP A 383 0.49 -7.53 15.46
CA ASP A 383 0.88 -8.57 16.43
C ASP A 383 -0.27 -8.97 17.39
N LYS A 384 -1.35 -8.20 17.41
CA LYS A 384 -2.58 -8.45 18.20
C LYS A 384 -3.76 -8.90 17.34
N PHE A 385 -3.52 -9.26 16.09
CA PHE A 385 -4.60 -9.64 15.17
C PHE A 385 -5.09 -11.08 15.38
N GLU A 386 -4.24 -11.99 15.88
CA GLU A 386 -4.59 -13.42 16.05
C GLU A 386 -5.81 -13.64 16.99
N PRO A 387 -5.92 -12.98 18.15
CA PRO A 387 -7.12 -13.08 18.99
C PRO A 387 -8.43 -12.68 18.29
N ILE A 388 -8.38 -11.74 17.33
CA ILE A 388 -9.55 -11.34 16.53
C ILE A 388 -9.96 -12.50 15.60
N ILE A 389 -8.98 -13.14 14.96
CA ILE A 389 -9.20 -14.31 14.09
C ILE A 389 -9.77 -15.48 14.90
N ASP A 390 -9.22 -15.75 16.08
CA ASP A 390 -9.70 -16.81 16.97
C ASP A 390 -11.14 -16.58 17.41
N ALA A 391 -11.49 -15.34 17.80
CA ALA A 391 -12.85 -14.99 18.18
C ALA A 391 -13.82 -15.12 17.00
N ALA A 392 -13.41 -14.70 15.79
CA ALA A 392 -14.21 -14.85 14.57
C ALA A 392 -14.42 -16.32 14.19
N LYS A 393 -13.40 -17.16 14.37
CA LYS A 393 -13.53 -18.61 14.18
C LYS A 393 -14.55 -19.21 15.14
N GLN A 394 -14.43 -18.92 16.44
CA GLN A 394 -15.36 -19.41 17.47
C GLN A 394 -16.78 -18.94 17.18
N LEU A 395 -16.94 -17.67 16.75
CA LEU A 395 -18.21 -17.13 16.32
C LEU A 395 -18.80 -17.94 15.16
N CYS A 396 -18.03 -18.19 14.10
CA CYS A 396 -18.45 -18.98 12.94
C CYS A 396 -18.88 -20.39 13.33
N ASP A 397 -18.07 -21.09 14.11
CA ASP A 397 -18.36 -22.46 14.54
C ASP A 397 -19.65 -22.49 15.38
N ARG A 398 -19.83 -21.52 16.28
CA ARG A 398 -21.00 -21.46 17.17
C ARG A 398 -22.29 -21.10 16.44
N ILE A 399 -22.27 -20.12 15.54
CA ILE A 399 -23.47 -19.74 14.76
C ILE A 399 -23.92 -20.89 13.86
N LEU A 400 -22.99 -21.63 13.25
CA LEU A 400 -23.31 -22.82 12.44
C LEU A 400 -23.97 -23.92 13.28
N ALA A 401 -23.47 -24.17 14.50
CA ALA A 401 -24.05 -25.16 15.40
C ALA A 401 -25.47 -24.78 15.86
N LEU A 402 -25.72 -23.48 16.07
CA LEU A 402 -27.01 -22.99 16.56
C LEU A 402 -28.05 -22.80 15.46
N TYR A 403 -27.64 -22.47 14.23
CA TYR A 403 -28.57 -22.11 13.15
C TYR A 403 -29.72 -23.10 12.90
N PRO A 404 -29.52 -24.43 12.91
CA PRO A 404 -30.61 -25.39 12.72
C PRO A 404 -31.71 -25.33 13.79
N THR A 405 -31.41 -24.81 14.98
CA THR A 405 -32.33 -24.79 16.13
C THR A 405 -32.73 -23.38 16.59
N GLN A 406 -31.94 -22.37 16.26
CA GLN A 406 -32.14 -20.98 16.67
C GLN A 406 -32.21 -20.00 15.48
N LYS A 407 -32.60 -20.50 14.31
CA LYS A 407 -32.67 -19.73 13.05
C LYS A 407 -33.31 -18.36 13.20
N GLU A 408 -34.51 -18.28 13.80
CA GLU A 408 -35.24 -17.02 13.91
C GLU A 408 -34.50 -15.95 14.72
N ALA A 409 -33.81 -16.35 15.79
CA ALA A 409 -33.00 -15.46 16.61
C ALA A 409 -31.78 -14.96 15.84
N ILE A 410 -31.08 -15.87 15.16
CA ILE A 410 -29.91 -15.53 14.35
C ILE A 410 -30.30 -14.62 13.17
N ASP A 411 -31.42 -14.90 12.50
CA ASP A 411 -31.94 -14.06 11.41
C ASP A 411 -32.31 -12.66 11.91
N ARG A 412 -32.87 -12.52 13.13
CA ARG A 412 -33.11 -11.20 13.74
C ARG A 412 -31.82 -10.43 13.98
N ALA A 413 -30.81 -11.08 14.58
CA ALA A 413 -29.49 -10.47 14.76
C ALA A 413 -28.88 -10.03 13.41
N THR A 414 -28.99 -10.89 12.40
CA THR A 414 -28.47 -10.67 11.04
C THR A 414 -29.18 -9.52 10.30
N LYS A 415 -30.46 -9.24 10.60
CA LYS A 415 -31.17 -8.05 10.06
C LYS A 415 -30.84 -6.75 10.77
N SER A 416 -30.25 -6.82 11.96
CA SER A 416 -29.99 -5.66 12.81
C SER A 416 -28.52 -5.27 12.91
N VAL A 417 -27.62 -6.11 12.40
CA VAL A 417 -26.18 -5.81 12.39
C VAL A 417 -25.90 -4.55 11.58
N TYR A 418 -25.03 -3.71 12.12
CA TYR A 418 -24.60 -2.48 11.48
C TYR A 418 -23.81 -2.72 10.21
N ARG A 419 -24.09 -1.89 9.21
CA ARG A 419 -23.45 -1.94 7.90
C ARG A 419 -22.73 -0.65 7.58
N PHE A 420 -21.50 -0.78 7.08
CA PHE A 420 -20.65 0.36 6.77
C PHE A 420 -21.10 1.14 5.54
N GLU A 421 -21.73 0.50 4.55
CA GLU A 421 -22.21 1.14 3.31
C GLU A 421 -23.65 0.75 2.96
N PRO A 422 -24.49 1.66 2.45
CA PRO A 422 -25.82 1.33 1.92
C PRO A 422 -25.84 0.31 0.77
N ILE A 423 -26.89 -0.53 0.76
CA ILE A 423 -27.40 -1.19 -0.45
C ILE A 423 -28.21 -0.09 -1.12
N ASP A 424 -27.73 0.43 -2.24
CA ASP A 424 -28.61 1.14 -3.17
C ASP A 424 -29.76 0.18 -3.52
N ALA A 425 -31.00 0.64 -3.52
CA ALA A 425 -32.17 -0.19 -3.80
C ALA A 425 -32.12 -0.90 -5.18
N ASN A 426 -31.21 -0.45 -6.06
CA ASN A 426 -30.90 -1.08 -7.36
C ASN A 426 -29.62 -1.95 -7.36
N LYS A 427 -28.89 -2.04 -6.23
CA LYS A 427 -27.64 -2.80 -6.07
C LYS A 427 -27.88 -4.09 -5.28
N ASN A 428 -27.14 -5.13 -5.66
CA ASN A 428 -27.20 -6.46 -5.07
C ASN A 428 -26.33 -6.54 -3.79
N GLU A 429 -26.64 -7.45 -2.85
CA GLU A 429 -25.93 -7.60 -1.56
C GLU A 429 -24.41 -7.83 -1.69
N PHE A 430 -23.96 -8.34 -2.85
CA PHE A 430 -22.54 -8.54 -3.11
C PHE A 430 -21.76 -7.23 -3.29
N ILE A 431 -22.45 -6.11 -3.52
CA ILE A 431 -21.84 -4.79 -3.70
C ILE A 431 -21.70 -4.17 -2.30
N TYR A 432 -20.51 -4.32 -1.72
CA TYR A 432 -20.12 -3.92 -0.36
C TYR A 432 -20.79 -4.72 0.77
N PRO A 433 -20.45 -6.01 0.95
CA PRO A 433 -20.99 -6.85 2.01
C PRO A 433 -20.34 -6.57 3.37
N PHE A 434 -20.07 -5.30 3.70
CA PHE A 434 -19.24 -4.90 4.84
C PHE A 434 -20.10 -4.58 6.08
N PHE A 435 -20.02 -5.46 7.09
CA PHE A 435 -20.79 -5.37 8.34
C PHE A 435 -19.87 -5.39 9.55
N ASP A 436 -20.26 -4.75 10.64
CA ASP A 436 -19.47 -4.72 11.87
C ASP A 436 -19.51 -6.08 12.59
N ILE A 437 -18.35 -6.74 12.70
CA ILE A 437 -18.26 -8.11 13.23
C ILE A 437 -18.54 -8.17 14.75
N ALA A 438 -18.05 -7.19 15.51
CA ALA A 438 -18.29 -7.15 16.95
C ALA A 438 -19.76 -6.87 17.24
N ASN A 439 -20.36 -5.93 16.52
CA ASN A 439 -21.80 -5.70 16.61
C ASN A 439 -22.61 -6.95 16.25
N TYR A 440 -22.18 -7.72 15.25
CA TYR A 440 -22.84 -8.97 14.92
C TYR A 440 -22.77 -9.99 16.07
N ALA A 441 -21.59 -10.19 16.66
CA ALA A 441 -21.40 -11.08 17.81
C ALA A 441 -22.28 -10.68 18.99
N GLN A 442 -22.35 -9.38 19.31
CA GLN A 442 -23.18 -8.83 20.38
C GLN A 442 -24.68 -9.08 20.13
N LEU A 443 -25.14 -8.86 18.91
CA LEU A 443 -26.53 -9.10 18.53
C LEU A 443 -26.89 -10.59 18.55
N LEU A 444 -26.00 -11.46 18.07
CA LEU A 444 -26.17 -12.90 18.14
C LEU A 444 -26.29 -13.37 19.59
N ALA A 445 -25.39 -12.91 20.47
CA ALA A 445 -25.42 -13.22 21.90
C ALA A 445 -26.72 -12.75 22.57
N LYS A 446 -27.22 -11.58 22.19
CA LYS A 446 -28.47 -11.00 22.71
C LYS A 446 -29.70 -11.77 22.23
N GLU A 447 -29.83 -12.03 20.93
CA GLU A 447 -31.04 -12.61 20.35
C GLU A 447 -31.20 -14.10 20.64
N THR A 448 -30.09 -14.83 20.80
CA THR A 448 -30.08 -16.27 21.11
C THR A 448 -30.06 -16.56 22.61
N ASP A 449 -29.69 -15.58 23.44
CA ASP A 449 -29.39 -15.72 24.87
C ASP A 449 -28.28 -16.75 25.18
N ASP A 450 -27.52 -17.16 24.17
CA ASP A 450 -26.53 -18.24 24.26
C ASP A 450 -25.29 -17.83 25.07
N ALA A 451 -24.95 -18.64 26.09
CA ALA A 451 -23.84 -18.34 27.00
C ALA A 451 -22.47 -18.35 26.31
N GLU A 452 -22.29 -19.21 25.30
CA GLU A 452 -21.05 -19.29 24.54
C GLU A 452 -20.89 -18.09 23.60
N LEU A 453 -21.96 -17.69 22.90
CA LEU A 453 -21.95 -16.45 22.11
C LEU A 453 -21.68 -15.20 22.95
N LYS A 454 -22.19 -15.13 24.19
CA LYS A 454 -21.85 -14.03 25.12
C LYS A 454 -20.36 -14.00 25.45
N ALA A 455 -19.75 -15.16 25.70
CA ALA A 455 -18.32 -15.26 25.97
C ALA A 455 -17.49 -14.90 24.72
N ILE A 456 -17.89 -15.38 23.54
CA ILE A 456 -17.26 -15.07 22.26
C ILE A 456 -17.33 -13.56 21.96
N SER A 457 -18.49 -12.93 22.15
CA SER A 457 -18.64 -11.48 21.99
C SER A 457 -17.71 -10.70 22.91
N ALA A 458 -17.65 -11.05 24.20
CA ALA A 458 -16.74 -10.38 25.13
C ALA A 458 -15.25 -10.60 24.80
N ALA A 459 -14.89 -11.79 24.28
CA ALA A 459 -13.54 -12.07 23.82
C ALA A 459 -13.19 -11.25 22.56
N MET A 460 -14.15 -11.08 21.66
CA MET A 460 -13.99 -10.26 20.45
C MET A 460 -13.83 -8.78 20.79
N ASP A 461 -14.66 -8.23 21.68
CA ASP A 461 -14.54 -6.83 22.14
C ASP A 461 -13.15 -6.60 22.76
N LYS A 462 -12.72 -7.50 23.65
CA LYS A 462 -11.38 -7.44 24.25
C LYS A 462 -10.26 -7.52 23.22
N ALA A 463 -10.40 -8.37 22.20
CA ALA A 463 -9.39 -8.51 21.15
C ALA A 463 -9.24 -7.20 20.34
N PHE A 464 -10.34 -6.51 20.04
CA PHE A 464 -10.28 -5.20 19.40
C PHE A 464 -9.68 -4.12 20.30
N ASP A 465 -10.05 -4.08 21.59
CA ASP A 465 -9.48 -3.14 22.56
C ASP A 465 -7.94 -3.29 22.68
N GLU A 466 -7.44 -4.52 22.62
CA GLU A 466 -5.99 -4.79 22.68
C GLU A 466 -5.28 -4.50 21.35
N ALA A 467 -5.98 -4.61 20.21
CA ALA A 467 -5.40 -4.39 18.90
C ALA A 467 -5.41 -2.91 18.47
N PHE A 468 -6.41 -2.12 18.88
CA PHE A 468 -6.49 -0.71 18.50
C PHE A 468 -5.60 0.16 19.40
N VAL A 469 -4.54 0.72 18.83
CA VAL A 469 -3.63 1.65 19.53
C VAL A 469 -4.34 2.97 19.79
N CYS A 470 -4.95 3.52 18.74
CA CYS A 470 -5.74 4.72 18.77
C CYS A 470 -6.75 4.70 17.62
N TYR A 471 -7.93 5.27 17.85
CA TYR A 471 -8.98 5.33 16.85
C TYR A 471 -9.88 6.54 17.07
N ARG A 472 -10.65 6.90 16.05
CA ARG A 472 -11.74 7.86 16.15
C ARG A 472 -12.93 7.37 15.33
N ASP A 473 -14.09 7.48 15.95
CA ASP A 473 -15.39 7.26 15.32
C ASP A 473 -16.07 8.62 15.10
N VAL A 474 -16.74 8.73 13.96
CA VAL A 474 -17.56 9.88 13.59
C VAL A 474 -19.00 9.42 13.52
N ASN A 475 -19.84 9.96 14.40
CA ASN A 475 -21.25 9.60 14.52
C ASN A 475 -22.13 10.82 14.23
N ASN A 476 -22.60 10.94 13.00
CA ASN A 476 -23.47 12.05 12.58
C ASN A 476 -24.90 11.59 12.23
N SER A 477 -25.12 10.30 11.97
CA SER A 477 -26.44 9.74 11.70
C SER A 477 -27.08 9.10 12.93
N LYS A 478 -28.42 9.06 12.98
CA LYS A 478 -29.14 8.45 14.11
C LYS A 478 -28.85 6.97 14.25
N GLU A 479 -28.75 6.26 13.13
CA GLU A 479 -28.24 4.89 13.13
C GLU A 479 -26.72 4.95 13.20
N HIS A 480 -26.18 4.58 14.36
CA HIS A 480 -24.74 4.57 14.64
C HIS A 480 -24.45 3.49 15.70
N LEU A 481 -23.17 3.17 15.86
CA LEU A 481 -22.67 2.42 17.00
C LEU A 481 -21.94 3.38 17.94
N ASP A 482 -21.84 3.01 19.22
CA ASP A 482 -21.01 3.73 20.19
C ASP A 482 -19.53 3.62 19.79
N HIS A 483 -19.13 2.49 19.21
CA HIS A 483 -17.81 2.23 18.66
C HIS A 483 -17.91 1.33 17.43
N TYR A 484 -17.18 1.65 16.36
CA TYR A 484 -17.05 0.80 15.18
C TYR A 484 -15.81 -0.09 15.31
N THR A 485 -15.86 -1.34 14.86
CA THR A 485 -14.70 -2.25 14.84
C THR A 485 -14.17 -2.42 13.42
N LEU A 486 -14.03 -3.65 12.93
CA LEU A 486 -13.69 -3.94 11.54
C LEU A 486 -14.89 -4.54 10.82
N SER A 487 -14.94 -4.31 9.51
CA SER A 487 -15.94 -4.95 8.68
C SER A 487 -15.61 -6.41 8.42
N ILE A 488 -16.64 -7.22 8.25
CA ILE A 488 -16.59 -8.59 7.75
C ILE A 488 -17.56 -8.74 6.58
N CYS A 489 -17.23 -9.61 5.63
CA CYS A 489 -18.17 -10.02 4.60
C CYS A 489 -19.37 -10.76 5.23
N LEU A 490 -20.56 -10.21 5.07
CA LEU A 490 -21.81 -10.87 5.41
C LEU A 490 -22.80 -10.73 4.24
N MET A 491 -23.35 -11.84 3.80
CA MET A 491 -24.33 -11.91 2.71
C MET A 491 -25.20 -13.17 2.85
N SER A 492 -26.35 -13.18 2.19
CA SER A 492 -27.16 -14.39 2.10
C SER A 492 -26.51 -15.44 1.19
N LYS A 493 -26.80 -16.72 1.46
CA LYS A 493 -26.33 -17.87 0.68
C LYS A 493 -26.71 -17.77 -0.79
N LEU A 494 -27.82 -17.09 -1.08
CA LEU A 494 -28.28 -16.87 -2.45
C LEU A 494 -27.24 -16.13 -3.27
N PHE A 495 -26.69 -15.03 -2.74
CA PHE A 495 -25.63 -14.27 -3.43
C PHE A 495 -24.27 -14.97 -3.30
N TYR A 496 -23.95 -15.54 -2.14
CA TYR A 496 -22.66 -16.18 -1.94
C TYR A 496 -22.40 -17.35 -2.91
N THR A 497 -23.43 -18.15 -3.20
CA THR A 497 -23.34 -19.33 -4.06
C THR A 497 -23.82 -19.09 -5.50
N PHE A 498 -24.12 -17.84 -5.85
CA PHE A 498 -24.59 -17.48 -7.17
C PHE A 498 -23.50 -17.68 -8.22
N ASP A 499 -23.86 -18.25 -9.37
CA ASP A 499 -22.94 -18.42 -10.51
C ASP A 499 -22.86 -17.11 -11.31
N TYR A 500 -22.00 -16.20 -10.85
CA TYR A 500 -21.77 -14.89 -11.46
C TYR A 500 -21.13 -15.00 -12.84
N MET A 501 -20.20 -15.94 -13.01
CA MET A 501 -19.47 -16.06 -14.27
C MET A 501 -20.40 -16.44 -15.43
N THR A 502 -21.36 -17.33 -15.18
CA THR A 502 -22.30 -17.77 -16.22
C THR A 502 -23.49 -16.82 -16.35
N ASN A 503 -24.06 -16.37 -15.24
CA ASN A 503 -25.34 -15.65 -15.26
C ASN A 503 -25.19 -14.13 -15.39
N VAL A 504 -24.00 -13.57 -15.12
CA VAL A 504 -23.72 -12.13 -15.21
C VAL A 504 -22.36 -11.90 -15.90
N PRO A 505 -22.20 -12.36 -17.16
CA PRO A 505 -20.92 -12.31 -17.88
C PRO A 505 -20.39 -10.88 -18.06
N GLU A 506 -21.25 -9.87 -17.98
CA GLU A 506 -20.88 -8.46 -18.02
C GLU A 506 -20.00 -8.00 -16.85
N LEU A 507 -20.03 -8.71 -15.70
CA LEU A 507 -19.13 -8.44 -14.58
C LEU A 507 -17.68 -8.80 -14.93
N LYS A 508 -17.47 -9.75 -15.85
CA LYS A 508 -16.14 -10.28 -16.16
C LYS A 508 -15.39 -10.74 -14.90
N ALA A 509 -16.11 -11.37 -13.97
CA ALA A 509 -15.55 -11.91 -12.73
C ALA A 509 -14.45 -12.94 -13.01
N LEU A 510 -13.42 -12.99 -12.16
CA LEU A 510 -12.34 -13.97 -12.28
C LEU A 510 -12.72 -15.36 -11.72
N ASN A 511 -13.81 -15.42 -10.95
CA ASN A 511 -14.36 -16.60 -10.29
C ASN A 511 -15.74 -16.28 -9.70
N ASN A 512 -16.47 -17.31 -9.24
CA ASN A 512 -17.67 -17.11 -8.42
C ASN A 512 -17.30 -16.65 -7.00
N TYR A 513 -18.22 -15.97 -6.32
CA TYR A 513 -17.94 -15.30 -5.04
C TYR A 513 -17.40 -16.28 -3.99
N ASN A 514 -18.08 -17.41 -3.79
CA ASN A 514 -17.63 -18.49 -2.90
C ASN A 514 -16.23 -19.01 -3.25
N GLU A 515 -15.94 -19.26 -4.52
CA GLU A 515 -14.66 -19.80 -4.96
C GLU A 515 -13.47 -18.87 -4.66
N GLY A 516 -13.69 -17.56 -4.67
CA GLY A 516 -12.64 -16.58 -4.35
C GLY A 516 -12.55 -16.32 -2.86
N TYR A 517 -13.69 -16.17 -2.19
CA TYR A 517 -13.74 -15.98 -0.74
C TYR A 517 -13.07 -17.15 -0.02
N GLU A 518 -13.30 -18.38 -0.47
CA GLU A 518 -12.70 -19.57 0.13
C GLU A 518 -11.17 -19.67 -0.04
N LYS A 519 -10.57 -18.80 -0.87
CA LYS A 519 -9.13 -18.70 -1.05
C LYS A 519 -8.48 -17.63 -0.17
N CYS A 520 -9.25 -16.74 0.45
CA CYS A 520 -8.68 -15.72 1.34
C CYS A 520 -8.20 -16.38 2.64
N ASP A 521 -7.16 -15.81 3.23
CA ASP A 521 -6.56 -16.36 4.45
C ASP A 521 -7.51 -16.34 5.64
N PHE A 522 -8.37 -15.31 5.73
CA PHE A 522 -9.38 -15.24 6.77
C PHE A 522 -10.34 -16.43 6.73
N HIS A 523 -10.82 -16.84 5.55
CA HIS A 523 -11.64 -18.05 5.44
C HIS A 523 -10.87 -19.31 5.82
N LYS A 524 -9.62 -19.47 5.33
CA LYS A 524 -8.81 -20.65 5.65
C LYS A 524 -8.61 -20.82 7.16
N LEU A 525 -8.49 -19.72 7.89
CA LEU A 525 -8.28 -19.72 9.34
C LEU A 525 -9.60 -19.92 10.12
N THR A 526 -10.69 -19.30 9.68
CA THR A 526 -11.93 -19.23 10.48
C THR A 526 -13.03 -20.17 10.01
N GLY A 527 -13.04 -20.54 8.73
CA GLY A 527 -14.15 -21.22 8.09
C GLY A 527 -15.35 -20.32 7.75
N TRP A 528 -15.22 -18.98 7.82
CA TRP A 528 -16.37 -18.05 7.71
C TRP A 528 -17.29 -18.25 6.49
N GLY A 529 -16.72 -18.56 5.32
CA GLY A 529 -17.48 -18.96 4.12
C GLY A 529 -18.51 -20.10 4.34
N ASN A 530 -18.33 -20.99 5.33
CA ASN A 530 -19.32 -22.00 5.70
C ASN A 530 -20.59 -21.36 6.28
N TRP A 531 -20.45 -20.29 7.06
CA TRP A 531 -21.59 -19.49 7.51
C TRP A 531 -22.28 -18.80 6.33
N LEU A 532 -21.52 -18.22 5.40
CA LEU A 532 -22.07 -17.59 4.20
C LEU A 532 -22.83 -18.56 3.29
N LYS A 533 -22.42 -19.83 3.21
CA LYS A 533 -23.17 -20.92 2.52
C LYS A 533 -24.48 -21.27 3.20
N THR A 534 -24.63 -20.94 4.48
CA THR A 534 -25.74 -21.38 5.33
C THR A 534 -26.75 -20.25 5.56
N ASN A 535 -26.28 -19.01 5.70
CA ASN A 535 -27.10 -17.84 6.01
C ASN A 535 -28.23 -17.63 5.00
N GLU A 536 -29.48 -17.81 5.41
CA GLU A 536 -30.63 -17.60 4.51
C GLU A 536 -31.15 -16.15 4.53
N GLN A 537 -30.57 -15.29 5.35
CA GLN A 537 -31.12 -13.97 5.63
C GLN A 537 -30.63 -12.90 4.65
N PHE A 538 -31.58 -12.27 3.94
CA PHE A 538 -31.35 -11.06 3.13
C PHE A 538 -31.04 -9.82 4.00
N LEU A 539 -30.17 -8.95 3.54
CA LEU A 539 -29.53 -7.87 4.32
C LEU A 539 -29.89 -6.44 3.84
N ASN A 540 -31.11 -6.26 3.35
CA ASN A 540 -31.54 -5.05 2.65
C ASN A 540 -31.98 -3.88 3.55
N SER A 541 -32.03 -4.06 4.87
CA SER A 541 -32.66 -3.11 5.81
C SER A 541 -31.84 -2.86 7.08
N ASN A 542 -30.57 -3.24 7.04
CA ASN A 542 -29.64 -3.08 8.15
C ASN A 542 -29.33 -1.59 8.43
N PRO A 543 -29.11 -1.22 9.71
CA PRO A 543 -28.70 0.14 10.04
C PRO A 543 -27.34 0.48 9.43
N GLN A 544 -27.14 1.74 9.02
CA GLN A 544 -25.99 2.12 8.19
C GLN A 544 -25.52 3.56 8.35
N LYS A 545 -24.35 3.89 7.79
CA LYS A 545 -23.64 5.19 7.93
C LYS A 545 -24.42 6.47 7.67
N GLY A 546 -25.57 6.42 7.00
CA GLY A 546 -26.43 7.58 6.75
C GLY A 546 -27.89 7.33 7.12
N GLY A 547 -28.16 6.24 7.84
CA GLY A 547 -29.49 5.78 8.19
C GLY A 547 -30.11 6.55 9.36
N GLY A 548 -31.44 6.53 9.46
CA GLY A 548 -32.19 7.20 10.53
C GLY A 548 -32.18 8.75 10.52
N GLY A 549 -31.42 9.39 9.63
CA GLY A 549 -31.30 10.85 9.50
C GLY A 549 -30.26 11.47 10.45
N LYS A 550 -30.27 12.81 10.61
CA LYS A 550 -29.30 13.55 11.45
C LYS A 550 -29.39 13.18 12.94
N LEU A 551 -28.25 12.93 13.58
CA LEU A 551 -28.10 12.78 15.03
C LEU A 551 -28.43 14.10 15.75
N LYS A 552 -29.22 14.04 16.84
CA LYS A 552 -29.76 15.22 17.52
C LYS A 552 -28.82 15.82 18.54
#